data_AF-A0A382ZIA6-F1
#
_entry.id   AF-A0A382ZIA6-F1
#
_cell.length_a   1.000
_cell.length_b   1.000
_cell.length_c   1.000
_cell.angle_alpha   90.00
_cell.angle_beta   90.00
_cell.angle_gamma   90.00
#
_symmetry.space_group_name_H-M   'P 1'
#
loop_
_entity.id
_entity.type
_entity.pdbx_description
1 polymer ?
#
loop_
_entity_poly.entity_id
_entity_poly.type
_entity_poly.pdbx_seq_one_letter_code
_entity_poly.pdbx_strand_id
1 'polypeptide(L)'
;WVANMFPLDDIENVHIFDDCYAVGASLGHPPVASNGMITYMDDEIDHYKYWMSSAPTIFGNSGGAVYRWSSNRKKYEYIGIPSRISIQPMGFSADAITHMGYFIPIDRVYGLLEDNDYQFIYDSSISIDDCKKARKAKQKPEKKSNDDEDE
;
A
#
# COMPACT_ATOMS: atom_id res chain seq x y z
N TRP A 1 4.88 -4.13 -19.43
CA TRP A 1 5.79 -3.96 -18.29
C TRP A 1 5.07 -4.40 -17.04
N VAL A 2 5.67 -5.30 -16.25
CA VAL A 2 5.13 -5.68 -14.93
C VAL A 2 5.81 -4.77 -13.91
N ALA A 3 5.03 -4.20 -12.99
CA ALA A 3 5.56 -3.34 -11.93
C ALA A 3 6.47 -4.14 -10.98
N ASN A 4 7.48 -3.49 -10.43
CA ASN A 4 8.36 -4.07 -9.42
C ASN A 4 7.96 -3.54 -8.04
N MET A 5 7.97 -4.37 -6.99
CA MET A 5 7.88 -3.87 -5.62
C MET A 5 9.16 -3.15 -5.24
N PHE A 6 9.03 -2.06 -4.47
CA PHE A 6 10.19 -1.43 -3.86
C PHE A 6 10.73 -2.34 -2.73
N PRO A 7 12.03 -2.70 -2.72
CA PRO A 7 12.64 -3.60 -1.74
C PRO A 7 12.55 -3.03 -0.34
N LEU A 8 12.13 -3.88 0.59
CA LEU A 8 11.93 -3.50 1.98
C LEU A 8 13.27 -3.16 2.68
N ASP A 9 14.36 -3.82 2.30
CA ASP A 9 15.72 -3.54 2.78
C ASP A 9 16.28 -2.19 2.31
N ASP A 10 15.63 -1.56 1.32
CA ASP A 10 16.01 -0.25 0.78
C ASP A 10 15.06 0.87 1.24
N ILE A 11 14.12 0.60 2.17
CA ILE A 11 13.04 1.55 2.52
C ILE A 11 13.55 2.87 3.10
N GLU A 12 14.69 2.84 3.78
CA GLU A 12 15.36 4.04 4.31
C GLU A 12 15.81 5.01 3.20
N ASN A 13 15.88 4.55 1.95
CA ASN A 13 16.21 5.38 0.80
C ASN A 13 15.00 6.02 0.10
N VAL A 14 13.79 5.88 0.67
CA VAL A 14 12.62 6.63 0.26
C VAL A 14 12.53 7.91 1.10
N HIS A 15 12.45 9.06 0.44
CA HIS A 15 12.50 10.36 1.10
C HIS A 15 11.39 11.28 0.65
N ILE A 16 11.09 12.28 1.48
CA ILE A 16 10.35 13.48 1.03
C ILE A 16 11.12 14.09 -0.15
N PHE A 17 10.38 14.64 -1.11
CA PHE A 17 10.84 15.12 -2.42
C PHE A 17 11.16 14.03 -3.46
N ASP A 18 11.05 12.74 -3.13
CA ASP A 18 11.12 11.70 -4.17
C ASP A 18 9.95 11.83 -5.15
N ASP A 19 10.27 11.87 -6.45
CA ASP A 19 9.27 11.86 -7.52
C ASP A 19 8.44 10.58 -7.48
N CYS A 20 7.11 10.75 -7.50
CA CYS A 20 6.17 9.66 -7.48
C CYS A 20 4.99 9.86 -8.43
N TYR A 21 4.29 8.76 -8.70
CA TYR A 21 3.11 8.72 -9.54
C TYR A 21 1.99 7.99 -8.82
N ALA A 22 0.86 8.66 -8.63
CA ALA A 22 -0.38 8.03 -8.17
C ALA A 22 -1.17 7.55 -9.39
N VAL A 23 -1.48 6.25 -9.45
CA VAL A 23 -2.18 5.62 -10.56
C VAL A 23 -3.48 5.02 -10.07
N GLY A 24 -4.60 5.39 -10.70
CA GLY A 24 -5.91 4.83 -10.38
C GLY A 24 -7.02 5.32 -11.32
N ALA A 25 -8.24 4.85 -11.09
CA ALA A 25 -9.39 5.08 -11.96
C ALA A 25 -10.15 6.37 -11.55
N SER A 26 -9.45 7.50 -11.55
CA SER A 26 -9.97 8.81 -11.11
C SER A 26 -11.30 9.14 -11.81
N LEU A 27 -12.35 9.41 -11.02
CA LEU A 27 -13.69 9.74 -11.50
C LEU A 27 -14.29 8.73 -12.50
N GLY A 28 -13.87 7.46 -12.43
CA GLY A 28 -14.36 6.40 -13.32
C GLY A 28 -13.65 6.32 -14.68
N HIS A 29 -12.61 7.13 -14.90
CA HIS A 29 -11.74 6.95 -16.06
C HIS A 29 -10.95 5.64 -15.97
N PRO A 30 -10.47 5.10 -17.10
CA PRO A 30 -9.39 4.10 -17.08
C PRO A 30 -8.20 4.59 -16.24
N PRO A 31 -7.32 3.70 -15.75
CA PRO A 31 -6.21 4.10 -14.89
C PRO A 31 -5.39 5.26 -15.45
N VAL A 32 -5.39 6.39 -14.72
CA VAL A 32 -4.63 7.61 -15.04
C VAL A 32 -3.45 7.70 -14.10
N ALA A 33 -2.28 8.03 -14.63
CA ALA A 33 -1.09 8.31 -13.85
C ALA A 33 -0.91 9.82 -13.63
N SER A 34 -0.91 10.24 -12.38
CA SER A 34 -0.67 11.62 -11.96
C SER A 34 0.72 11.73 -11.33
N ASN A 35 1.53 12.71 -11.74
CA ASN A 35 2.86 12.94 -11.18
C ASN A 35 2.82 13.92 -9.99
N GLY A 36 3.72 13.71 -9.03
CA GLY A 36 4.02 14.63 -7.95
C GLY A 36 5.26 14.14 -7.18
N MET A 37 5.35 14.49 -5.91
CA MET A 37 6.43 14.05 -5.03
C MET A 37 5.87 13.59 -3.68
N ILE A 38 6.65 12.80 -2.94
CA ILE A 38 6.36 12.51 -1.53
C ILE A 38 6.53 13.81 -0.74
N THR A 39 5.49 14.19 0.02
CA THR A 39 5.47 15.46 0.77
C THR A 39 5.56 15.25 2.28
N TYR A 40 5.18 14.08 2.78
CA TYR A 40 5.21 13.75 4.20
C TYR A 40 5.20 12.23 4.42
N MET A 41 5.83 11.73 5.48
CA MET A 41 6.02 10.28 5.68
C MET A 41 5.65 9.76 7.08
N ASP A 42 5.28 10.65 8.00
CA ASP A 42 5.03 10.33 9.42
C ASP A 42 3.63 10.75 9.86
N ASP A 43 2.64 10.66 8.96
CA ASP A 43 1.25 10.93 9.33
C ASP A 43 0.63 9.71 10.01
N GLU A 44 -0.16 9.94 11.05
CA GLU A 44 -0.90 8.90 11.78
C GLU A 44 -2.40 9.18 11.68
N ILE A 45 -3.12 8.28 11.00
CA ILE A 45 -4.58 8.35 10.86
C ILE A 45 -5.16 7.04 11.36
N ASP A 46 -6.07 7.10 12.34
CA ASP A 46 -6.67 5.93 12.99
C ASP A 46 -5.61 4.93 13.54
N HIS A 47 -4.52 5.43 14.12
CA HIS A 47 -3.37 4.63 14.61
C HIS A 47 -2.56 3.90 13.55
N TYR A 48 -2.71 4.29 12.30
CA TYR A 48 -1.94 3.73 11.20
C TYR A 48 -1.09 4.79 10.52
N LYS A 49 0.14 4.40 10.18
CA LYS A 49 1.07 5.21 9.39
C LYS A 49 0.55 5.41 7.97
N TYR A 50 0.61 6.65 7.48
CA TYR A 50 0.39 7.04 6.09
C TYR A 50 1.52 7.94 5.59
N TRP A 51 1.82 7.81 4.31
CA TRP A 51 2.62 8.78 3.58
C TRP A 51 1.69 9.68 2.76
N MET A 52 2.14 10.88 2.47
CA MET A 52 1.43 11.86 1.66
C MET A 52 2.23 12.15 0.38
N SER A 53 1.53 12.32 -0.73
CA SER A 53 2.12 12.87 -1.96
C SER A 53 1.32 14.05 -2.50
N SER A 54 2.03 14.91 -3.24
CA SER A 54 1.43 15.98 -4.04
C SER A 54 0.85 15.50 -5.36
N ALA A 55 1.05 14.22 -5.72
CA ALA A 55 0.53 13.66 -6.97
C ALA A 55 -1.00 13.74 -6.96
N PRO A 56 -1.63 14.46 -7.92
CA PRO A 56 -3.07 14.67 -7.94
C PRO A 56 -3.86 13.37 -7.79
N THR A 57 -4.52 13.26 -6.64
CA THR A 57 -5.34 12.14 -6.23
C THR A 57 -6.77 12.64 -6.04
N ILE A 58 -7.77 11.87 -6.44
CA ILE A 58 -9.19 12.19 -6.21
C ILE A 58 -9.99 10.88 -6.05
N PHE A 59 -11.30 10.98 -5.88
CA PHE A 59 -12.20 9.81 -5.88
C PHE A 59 -11.94 8.90 -7.08
N GLY A 60 -11.74 7.61 -6.82
CA GLY A 60 -11.37 6.61 -7.82
C GLY A 60 -9.89 6.25 -7.88
N ASN A 61 -8.99 7.03 -7.26
CA ASN A 61 -7.60 6.63 -7.10
C ASN A 61 -7.40 5.52 -6.05
N SER A 62 -8.31 5.42 -5.07
CA SER A 62 -8.23 4.45 -3.97
C SER A 62 -8.11 3.01 -4.48
N GLY A 63 -7.24 2.23 -3.87
CA GLY A 63 -6.97 0.83 -4.28
C GLY A 63 -6.07 0.71 -5.51
N GLY A 64 -5.64 1.83 -6.11
CA GLY A 64 -4.62 1.87 -7.15
C GLY A 64 -3.21 1.68 -6.61
N ALA A 65 -2.23 2.31 -7.25
CA ALA A 65 -0.82 2.17 -6.89
C ALA A 65 -0.10 3.50 -6.88
N VAL A 66 0.83 3.67 -5.94
CA VAL A 66 1.83 4.73 -5.96
C VAL A 66 3.16 4.13 -6.41
N TYR A 67 3.77 4.74 -7.42
CA TYR A 67 5.08 4.35 -7.93
C TYR A 67 6.11 5.45 -7.70
N ARG A 68 7.32 5.06 -7.32
CA ARG A 68 8.48 5.96 -7.19
C ARG A 68 9.51 5.61 -8.27
N TRP A 69 10.14 6.63 -8.86
CA TRP A 69 11.23 6.40 -9.81
C TRP A 69 12.53 6.09 -9.07
N SER A 70 13.11 4.91 -9.33
CA SER A 70 14.42 4.55 -8.78
C SER A 70 15.53 4.99 -9.72
N SER A 71 16.23 6.07 -9.36
CA SER A 71 17.36 6.58 -10.15
C SER A 71 18.51 5.58 -10.28
N ASN A 72 18.73 4.71 -9.29
CA ASN A 72 19.79 3.70 -9.31
C ASN A 72 19.38 2.49 -10.16
N ARG A 73 18.13 2.03 -10.03
CA ARG A 73 17.62 0.83 -10.73
C ARG A 73 16.94 1.13 -12.07
N LYS A 74 16.83 2.41 -12.43
CA LYS A 74 16.25 2.94 -13.68
C LYS A 74 14.86 2.36 -13.99
N LYS A 75 14.02 2.22 -12.95
CA LYS A 75 12.67 1.65 -13.07
C LYS A 75 11.71 2.29 -12.07
N TYR A 76 10.42 2.23 -12.40
CA TYR A 76 9.34 2.58 -11.48
C TYR A 76 9.05 1.41 -10.55
N GLU A 77 8.92 1.73 -9.26
CA GLU A 77 8.75 0.75 -8.21
C GLU A 77 7.56 1.13 -7.34
N TYR A 78 6.73 0.14 -7.08
CA TYR A 78 5.54 0.28 -6.25
C TYR A 78 5.98 0.59 -4.82
N ILE A 79 5.40 1.64 -4.23
CA ILE A 79 5.70 2.10 -2.85
C ILE A 79 4.46 2.23 -1.98
N GLY A 80 3.26 1.92 -2.49
CA GLY A 80 2.06 1.96 -1.67
C GLY A 80 0.73 2.06 -2.42
N ILE A 81 -0.35 2.23 -1.66
CA ILE A 81 -1.73 2.21 -2.16
C ILE A 81 -2.43 3.52 -1.79
N PRO A 82 -2.91 4.33 -2.76
CA PRO A 82 -3.75 5.49 -2.44
C PRO A 82 -4.97 5.04 -1.64
N SER A 83 -5.27 5.74 -0.54
CA SER A 83 -6.26 5.27 0.43
C SER A 83 -7.15 6.37 0.98
N ARG A 84 -6.63 7.58 1.15
CA ARG A 84 -7.35 8.75 1.68
C ARG A 84 -6.91 10.03 0.98
N ILE A 85 -7.71 11.08 1.12
CA ILE A 85 -7.42 12.43 0.64
C ILE A 85 -7.93 13.43 1.67
N SER A 86 -7.21 14.55 1.86
CA SER A 86 -7.72 15.66 2.66
C SER A 86 -8.94 16.28 2.01
N ILE A 87 -9.95 16.60 2.82
CA ILE A 87 -11.18 17.23 2.37
C ILE A 87 -11.36 18.52 3.16
N GLN A 88 -11.65 19.62 2.46
CA GLN A 88 -12.02 20.88 3.09
C GLN A 88 -13.55 21.07 3.00
N PRO A 89 -14.26 21.14 4.14
CA PRO A 89 -15.68 21.48 4.14
C PRO A 89 -15.91 22.90 3.60
N MET A 90 -16.85 23.04 2.68
CA MET A 90 -17.25 24.30 2.03
C MET A 90 -18.77 24.46 2.18
N GLY A 91 -19.22 24.90 3.35
CA GLY A 91 -20.65 25.02 3.66
C GLY A 91 -21.36 23.66 3.63
N PHE A 92 -22.21 23.43 2.63
CA PHE A 92 -22.94 22.17 2.42
C PHE A 92 -22.24 21.19 1.45
N SER A 93 -21.07 21.55 0.92
CA SER A 93 -20.23 20.67 0.09
C SER A 93 -18.87 20.42 0.73
N ALA A 94 -18.07 19.57 0.11
CA ALA A 94 -16.73 19.26 0.55
C ALA A 94 -15.83 19.11 -0.67
N ASP A 95 -14.70 19.83 -0.69
CA ASP A 95 -13.76 19.82 -1.81
C ASP A 95 -12.55 18.95 -1.46
N ALA A 96 -12.19 18.06 -2.39
CA ALA A 96 -10.99 17.24 -2.26
C ALA A 96 -9.75 18.09 -2.53
N ILE A 97 -8.80 18.08 -1.59
CA ILE A 97 -7.51 18.74 -1.74
C ILE A 97 -6.57 17.76 -2.47
N THR A 98 -6.58 17.83 -3.80
CA THR A 98 -6.00 16.79 -4.67
C THR A 98 -4.49 16.56 -4.52
N HIS A 99 -3.76 17.54 -4.00
CA HIS A 99 -2.33 17.46 -3.71
C HIS A 99 -2.00 17.05 -2.26
N MET A 100 -3.01 16.65 -1.47
CA MET A 100 -2.85 16.07 -0.14
C MET A 100 -3.42 14.64 -0.15
N GLY A 101 -2.86 13.81 -1.03
CA GLY A 101 -3.25 12.42 -1.19
C GLY A 101 -2.44 11.52 -0.26
N TYR A 102 -3.14 10.76 0.59
CA TYR A 102 -2.53 9.82 1.53
C TYR A 102 -2.53 8.41 0.96
N PHE A 103 -1.41 7.71 1.14
CA PHE A 103 -1.26 6.33 0.72
C PHE A 103 -0.67 5.47 1.83
N ILE A 104 -1.08 4.20 1.83
CA ILE A 104 -0.55 3.19 2.73
C ILE A 104 0.88 2.88 2.24
N PRO A 105 1.91 3.10 3.07
CA PRO A 105 3.29 2.86 2.68
C PRO A 105 3.60 1.37 2.52
N ILE A 106 4.66 1.08 1.76
CA ILE A 106 4.97 -0.29 1.35
C ILE A 106 5.35 -1.23 2.50
N ASP A 107 5.97 -0.74 3.57
CA ASP A 107 6.23 -1.52 4.79
C ASP A 107 4.96 -2.19 5.32
N ARG A 108 3.85 -1.45 5.36
CA ARG A 108 2.56 -2.00 5.78
C ARG A 108 2.01 -3.01 4.78
N VAL A 109 2.27 -2.81 3.49
CA VAL A 109 1.88 -3.78 2.46
C VAL A 109 2.68 -5.08 2.64
N TYR A 110 3.99 -5.01 2.90
CA TYR A 110 4.79 -6.18 3.24
C TYR A 110 4.26 -6.89 4.48
N GLY A 111 3.92 -6.16 5.55
CA GLY A 111 3.30 -6.75 6.74
C GLY A 111 2.01 -7.52 6.42
N LEU A 112 1.13 -6.94 5.61
CA LEU A 112 -0.08 -7.63 5.14
C LEU A 112 0.24 -8.91 4.37
N LEU A 113 1.24 -8.87 3.48
CA LEU A 113 1.65 -10.03 2.68
C LEU A 113 2.24 -11.14 3.56
N GLU A 114 3.07 -10.78 4.54
CA GLU A 114 3.67 -11.71 5.50
C GLU A 114 2.59 -12.40 6.36
N ASP A 115 1.71 -11.61 6.99
CA ASP A 115 0.67 -12.11 7.90
C ASP A 115 -0.27 -13.11 7.22
N ASN A 116 -0.49 -12.93 5.91
CA ASN A 116 -1.42 -13.72 5.11
C ASN A 116 -0.73 -14.78 4.23
N ASP A 117 0.56 -15.04 4.43
CA ASP A 117 1.36 -16.00 3.66
C ASP A 117 1.33 -15.77 2.14
N TYR A 118 1.69 -14.57 1.71
CA TYR A 118 1.84 -14.16 0.30
C TYR A 118 3.28 -13.81 -0.07
N GLN A 119 4.28 -14.35 0.64
CA GLN A 119 5.69 -14.02 0.44
C GLN A 119 6.20 -14.27 -0.99
N PHE A 120 5.61 -15.24 -1.70
CA PHE A 120 5.91 -15.53 -3.11
C PHE A 120 5.74 -14.33 -4.06
N ILE A 121 5.05 -13.26 -3.63
CA ILE A 121 4.87 -12.03 -4.42
C ILE A 121 6.16 -11.21 -4.54
N TYR A 122 7.00 -11.20 -3.50
CA TYR A 122 8.24 -10.42 -3.48
C TYR A 122 9.51 -11.26 -3.27
N ASP A 123 9.38 -12.50 -2.78
CA ASP A 123 10.47 -13.43 -2.60
C ASP A 123 10.32 -14.61 -3.57
N SER A 124 11.13 -14.61 -4.63
CA SER A 124 11.15 -15.67 -5.63
C SER A 124 11.65 -17.02 -5.11
N SER A 125 12.28 -17.05 -3.93
CA SER A 125 12.72 -18.31 -3.31
C SER A 125 11.56 -19.08 -2.67
N ILE A 126 10.43 -18.42 -2.40
CA ILE A 126 9.25 -19.01 -1.78
C ILE A 126 8.23 -19.38 -2.85
N SER A 127 7.82 -20.64 -2.87
CA SER A 127 6.84 -21.11 -3.85
C SER A 127 5.41 -20.72 -3.47
N ILE A 128 4.59 -20.42 -4.50
CA ILE A 128 3.17 -20.18 -4.33
C ILE A 128 2.44 -21.35 -3.65
N ASP A 129 2.92 -22.59 -3.86
CA ASP A 129 2.31 -23.79 -3.30
C ASP A 129 2.60 -23.96 -1.81
N ASP A 130 3.78 -23.54 -1.34
CA ASP A 130 4.09 -23.53 0.09
C ASP A 130 3.28 -22.48 0.82
N CYS A 131 3.16 -21.27 0.26
CA CYS A 131 2.23 -20.24 0.73
C CYS A 131 0.77 -20.75 0.80
N LYS A 132 0.29 -21.46 -0.23
CA LYS A 132 -1.06 -22.08 -0.20
C LYS A 132 -1.22 -23.09 0.94
N LYS A 133 -0.21 -23.92 1.22
CA LYS A 133 -0.24 -24.88 2.33
C LYS A 133 -0.31 -24.15 3.68
N ALA A 134 0.50 -23.11 3.86
CA ALA A 134 0.54 -22.30 5.08
C ALA A 134 -0.83 -21.67 5.39
N ARG A 135 -1.46 -21.01 4.40
CA ARG A 135 -2.81 -20.44 4.56
C ARG A 135 -3.86 -21.48 4.93
N LYS A 136 -3.83 -22.65 4.28
CA LYS A 136 -4.74 -23.76 4.59
C LYS A 136 -4.52 -24.29 6.00
N ALA A 137 -3.29 -24.28 6.51
CA ALA A 137 -3.00 -24.68 7.88
C ALA A 137 -3.54 -23.66 8.90
N LYS A 138 -3.38 -22.36 8.66
CA LYS A 138 -3.94 -21.28 9.51
C LYS A 138 -5.47 -21.28 9.55
N GLN A 139 -6.14 -21.71 8.48
CA GLN A 139 -7.60 -21.79 8.43
C GLN A 139 -8.19 -23.04 9.10
N LYS A 140 -7.37 -24.01 9.54
CA LYS A 140 -7.89 -25.16 10.27
C LYS A 140 -8.34 -24.69 11.65
N PRO A 141 -9.56 -25.04 12.09
CA PRO A 141 -10.00 -24.73 13.44
C PRO A 141 -9.02 -25.35 14.43
N GLU A 142 -8.63 -24.59 15.46
CA GLU A 142 -7.92 -25.16 16.61
C GLU A 142 -8.78 -26.31 17.14
N LYS A 143 -8.18 -27.50 17.27
CA LYS A 143 -8.79 -28.55 18.06
C LYS A 143 -8.85 -28.01 19.49
N LYS A 144 -10.03 -27.60 19.95
CA LYS A 144 -10.28 -27.47 21.38
C LYS A 144 -9.88 -28.81 21.99
N SER A 145 -8.85 -28.82 22.83
CA SER A 145 -8.58 -29.96 23.71
C SER A 145 -9.81 -30.10 24.61
N ASN A 146 -10.42 -31.28 24.61
CA ASN A 146 -11.55 -31.62 25.48
C ASN A 146 -11.13 -31.81 26.96
N ASP A 147 -10.11 -31.10 27.42
CA ASP A 147 -9.53 -31.32 28.75
C ASP A 147 -10.10 -30.37 29.83
N ASP A 148 -11.12 -29.57 29.51
CA ASP A 148 -11.85 -28.70 30.47
C ASP A 148 -13.27 -29.21 30.80
N GLU A 149 -13.54 -30.52 30.68
CA GLU A 149 -14.83 -31.12 31.08
C GLU A 149 -14.81 -31.92 32.40
N ASP A 150 -13.75 -31.82 33.22
CA ASP A 150 -13.74 -32.43 34.56
C ASP A 150 -13.06 -31.51 35.61
N GLU A 151 -13.77 -30.49 36.10
CA GLU A 151 -13.62 -29.96 37.48
C GLU A 151 -14.88 -29.20 37.96
#